data_AF-A0A7C3LJU4-F1
#
_entry.id   AF-A0A7C3LJU4-F1
#
_cell.length_a   1.000
_cell.length_b   1.000
_cell.length_c   1.000
_cell.angle_alpha   90.00
_cell.angle_beta   90.00
_cell.angle_gamma   90.00
#
_symmetry.space_group_name_H-M   'P 1'
#
loop_
_entity.id
_entity.type
_entity.pdbx_description
1 polymer ?
#
loop_
_entity_poly.entity_id
_entity_poly.type
_entity_poly.pdbx_seq_one_letter_code
_entity_poly.pdbx_strand_id
1 'polypeptide(L)'
;MLSDRESLAAAIRRAVNLERWGQPLVAKGLTIKTVRPKFSKYTQITSGARAPVIRVMFLRSGKVDNVIVLSTSGVADVDRPVVDAAFQWTAEGEALQKLSDNPPETIPIDVRVIR
;
A
#
# COMPACT_ATOMS: atom_id res chain seq x y z
N MET A 1 12.10 9.68 21.75
CA MET A 1 11.64 10.02 20.39
C MET A 1 12.42 9.34 19.26
N LEU A 2 13.40 8.45 19.54
CA LEU A 2 14.16 7.73 18.48
C LEU A 2 13.37 6.57 17.84
N SER A 3 12.51 5.92 18.64
CA SER A 3 11.78 4.71 18.24
C SER A 3 10.88 4.90 17.01
N ASP A 4 10.22 6.05 16.85
CA ASP A 4 9.23 6.25 15.78
C ASP A 4 9.89 6.31 14.39
N ARG A 5 11.02 7.01 14.28
CA ARG A 5 11.79 7.12 13.02
C ARG A 5 12.44 5.79 12.63
N GLU A 6 12.95 5.05 13.60
CA GLU A 6 13.54 3.73 13.35
C GLU A 6 12.47 2.72 12.90
N SER A 7 11.29 2.76 13.52
CA SER A 7 10.14 1.95 13.11
C SER A 7 9.67 2.29 11.68
N LEU A 8 9.61 3.58 11.32
CA LEU A 8 9.27 4.00 9.96
C LEU A 8 10.31 3.53 8.93
N ALA A 9 11.60 3.69 9.24
CA ALA A 9 12.66 3.25 8.34
C ALA A 9 12.65 1.72 8.15
N ALA A 10 12.40 0.95 9.22
CA ALA A 10 12.26 -0.49 9.14
C ALA A 10 11.06 -0.92 8.30
N ALA A 11 9.91 -0.25 8.46
CA ALA A 11 8.71 -0.46 7.64
C ALA A 11 8.98 -0.25 6.15
N ILE A 12 9.62 0.88 5.80
CA ILE A 12 10.00 1.17 4.42
C ILE A 12 10.93 0.09 3.85
N ARG A 13 11.91 -0.39 4.61
CA ARG A 13 12.84 -1.44 4.16
C ARG A 13 12.15 -2.78 3.91
N ARG A 14 11.12 -3.12 4.69
CA ARG A 14 10.37 -4.39 4.59
C ARG A 14 9.16 -4.30 3.66
N ALA A 15 8.90 -3.14 3.06
CA ALA A 15 7.79 -2.95 2.15
C ALA A 15 7.89 -3.92 0.96
N VAL A 16 6.76 -4.55 0.62
CA VAL A 16 6.68 -5.50 -0.48
C VAL A 16 6.64 -4.71 -1.79
N ASN A 17 7.46 -5.11 -2.75
CA ASN A 17 7.54 -4.44 -4.04
C ASN A 17 6.35 -4.86 -4.92
N LEU A 18 5.57 -3.88 -5.36
CA LEU A 18 4.54 -4.09 -6.36
C LEU A 18 5.16 -3.86 -7.75
N GLU A 19 5.64 -4.95 -8.35
CA GLU A 19 6.32 -4.92 -9.66
C GLU A 19 5.34 -5.01 -10.83
N ARG A 20 4.22 -5.72 -10.65
CA ARG A 20 3.22 -5.95 -11.71
C ARG A 20 1.82 -5.67 -11.22
N TRP A 21 1.19 -4.67 -11.83
CA TRP A 21 -0.21 -4.36 -11.64
C TRP A 21 -1.09 -5.52 -12.14
N GLY A 22 -2.14 -5.85 -11.39
CA GLY A 22 -3.08 -6.92 -11.74
C GLY A 22 -2.61 -8.33 -11.38
N GLN A 23 -1.39 -8.48 -10.84
CA GLN A 23 -0.99 -9.71 -10.17
C GLN A 23 -1.28 -9.58 -8.67
N PRO A 24 -1.78 -10.64 -8.04
CA PRO A 24 -2.01 -10.63 -6.61
C PRO A 24 -0.68 -10.49 -5.87
N LEU A 25 -0.59 -9.50 -4.98
CA LEU A 25 0.55 -9.33 -4.11
C LEU A 25 0.39 -10.26 -2.91
N VAL A 26 1.32 -11.19 -2.73
CA VAL A 26 1.30 -12.09 -1.57
C VAL A 26 2.14 -11.49 -0.45
N ALA A 27 1.50 -11.14 0.67
CA ALA A 27 2.16 -10.53 1.81
C ALA A 27 1.53 -10.99 3.12
N LYS A 28 2.34 -11.48 4.07
CA LYS A 28 1.89 -11.93 5.40
C LYS A 28 0.74 -12.96 5.36
N GLY A 29 0.73 -13.86 4.38
CA GLY A 29 -0.35 -14.84 4.19
C GLY A 29 -1.65 -14.24 3.64
N LEU A 30 -1.61 -13.01 3.13
CA LEU A 30 -2.68 -12.37 2.38
C LEU A 30 -2.37 -12.38 0.89
N THR A 31 -3.42 -12.61 0.10
CA THR A 31 -3.44 -12.41 -1.34
C THR A 31 -4.16 -11.08 -1.60
N ILE A 32 -3.43 -10.07 -2.07
CA ILE A 32 -3.97 -8.71 -2.28
C ILE A 32 -4.20 -8.49 -3.77
N LYS A 33 -5.46 -8.29 -4.15
CA LYS A 33 -5.85 -7.88 -5.50
C LYS A 33 -5.62 -6.37 -5.64
N THR A 34 -4.67 -6.02 -6.49
CA THR A 34 -4.26 -4.63 -6.73
C THR A 34 -4.97 -4.04 -7.94
N VAL A 35 -5.36 -2.77 -7.84
CA VAL A 35 -5.92 -1.97 -8.94
C VAL A 35 -4.84 -1.02 -9.43
N ARG A 36 -4.72 -0.90 -10.76
CA ARG A 36 -3.74 -0.01 -11.40
C ARG A 36 -4.17 1.47 -11.27
N PRO A 37 -3.31 2.35 -10.76
CA PRO A 37 -3.58 3.78 -10.71
C PRO A 37 -3.71 4.38 -12.10
N LYS A 38 -4.68 5.27 -12.26
CA LYS A 38 -4.89 6.06 -13.48
C LYS A 38 -4.07 7.35 -13.37
N PHE A 39 -2.91 7.36 -14.00
CA PHE A 39 -2.08 8.55 -14.09
C PHE A 39 -2.58 9.48 -15.21
N SER A 40 -2.45 10.80 -15.01
CA SER A 40 -2.71 11.77 -16.08
C SER A 40 -1.62 11.64 -17.17
N LYS A 41 -1.90 12.10 -18.40
CA LYS A 41 -0.94 12.03 -19.53
C LYS A 41 0.41 12.73 -19.22
N TYR A 42 0.41 13.75 -18.35
CA TYR A 42 1.61 14.48 -17.94
C TYR A 42 2.52 13.64 -17.03
N THR A 43 1.95 12.74 -16.22
CA THR A 43 2.68 11.95 -15.24
C THR A 43 3.57 10.86 -15.87
N GLN A 44 3.23 10.36 -17.07
CA GLN A 44 4.06 9.38 -17.81
C GLN A 44 5.46 9.92 -18.18
N ILE A 45 5.63 11.26 -18.18
CA ILE A 45 6.85 11.96 -18.62
C ILE A 45 7.75 12.36 -17.45
N THR A 46 7.32 12.17 -16.20
CA THR A 46 8.13 12.52 -15.02
C THR A 46 9.29 11.53 -14.81
N SER A 47 10.43 11.81 -15.45
CA SER A 47 11.73 11.24 -15.13
C SER A 47 12.18 11.77 -13.76
N GLY A 48 12.35 10.89 -12.77
CA GLY A 48 12.91 11.25 -11.45
C GLY A 48 12.00 11.07 -10.24
N ALA A 49 10.73 10.66 -10.41
CA ALA A 49 9.88 10.30 -9.27
C ALA A 49 10.43 9.05 -8.57
N ARG A 50 10.58 9.10 -7.24
CA ARG A 50 10.96 7.91 -6.45
C ARG A 50 9.77 6.96 -6.35
N ALA A 51 10.02 5.68 -6.14
CA ALA A 51 8.96 4.71 -5.83
C ALA A 51 8.31 5.08 -4.48
N PRO A 52 7.02 5.48 -4.44
CA PRO A 52 6.36 5.78 -3.19
C PRO A 52 6.15 4.50 -2.38
N VAL A 53 6.15 4.63 -1.06
CA VAL A 53 5.84 3.55 -0.12
C VAL A 53 4.58 3.92 0.65
N ILE A 54 3.56 3.08 0.55
CA ILE A 54 2.28 3.24 1.23
C ILE A 54 2.05 2.10 2.22
N ARG A 55 1.36 2.40 3.31
CA ARG A 55 0.80 1.41 4.24
C ARG A 55 -0.69 1.32 4.00
N VAL A 56 -1.15 0.13 3.66
CA VAL A 56 -2.57 -0.17 3.46
C VAL A 56 -3.06 -1.00 4.63
N MET A 57 -4.13 -0.56 5.27
CA MET A 57 -4.74 -1.23 6.42
C MET A 57 -5.98 -1.99 5.96
N PHE A 58 -5.95 -3.31 6.03
CA PHE A 58 -7.08 -4.16 5.61
C PHE A 58 -7.90 -4.63 6.81
N LEU A 59 -9.22 -4.49 6.70
CA LEU A 59 -10.21 -5.04 7.65
C LEU A 59 -10.37 -6.55 7.47
N ARG A 60 -11.01 -7.20 8.43
CA ARG A 60 -11.47 -8.60 8.32
C ARG A 60 -12.24 -8.87 7.03
N SER A 61 -13.05 -7.91 6.57
CA SER A 61 -13.81 -8.03 5.32
C SER A 61 -12.95 -8.03 4.06
N GLY A 62 -11.63 -7.85 4.17
CA GLY A 62 -10.72 -7.70 3.04
C GLY A 62 -10.74 -6.32 2.37
N LYS A 63 -11.53 -5.38 2.89
CA LYS A 63 -11.58 -4.01 2.38
C LYS A 63 -10.49 -3.16 3.04
N VAL A 64 -10.08 -2.11 2.35
CA VAL A 64 -9.16 -1.11 2.90
C VAL A 64 -9.92 -0.19 3.85
N ASP A 65 -9.42 -0.08 5.09
CA ASP A 65 -9.83 0.91 6.08
C ASP A 65 -9.12 2.25 5.85
N ASN A 66 -7.80 2.18 5.68
CA ASN A 66 -6.96 3.35 5.60
C ASN A 66 -5.70 3.13 4.76
N VAL A 67 -5.18 4.23 4.19
CA VAL A 67 -3.93 4.28 3.42
C VAL A 67 -3.06 5.42 3.94
N ILE A 68 -1.84 5.11 4.34
CA ILE A 68 -0.87 6.08 4.87
C ILE A 68 0.34 6.12 3.93
N VAL A 69 0.76 7.31 3.50
CA VAL A 69 2.00 7.47 2.74
C VAL A 69 3.19 7.47 3.71
N LEU A 70 4.00 6.41 3.68
CA LEU A 70 5.22 6.30 4.47
C LEU A 70 6.41 7.00 3.81
N SER A 71 6.45 6.99 2.47
CA SER A 71 7.42 7.72 1.66
C SER A 71 6.77 8.22 0.38
N THR A 72 6.82 9.52 0.15
CA THR A 72 6.35 10.19 -1.07
C THR A 72 7.28 9.89 -2.26
N SER A 73 6.72 9.88 -3.47
CA SER A 73 7.50 9.88 -4.72
C SER A 73 8.17 11.23 -5.01
N GLY A 74 7.75 12.29 -4.31
CA GLY A 74 8.11 13.69 -4.56
C GLY A 74 7.21 14.37 -5.59
N VAL A 75 6.23 13.66 -6.17
CA VAL A 75 5.34 14.18 -7.21
C VAL A 75 3.89 13.89 -6.83
N ALA A 76 3.11 14.93 -6.53
CA ALA A 76 1.71 14.79 -6.11
C ALA A 76 0.84 14.06 -7.15
N ASP A 77 1.07 14.33 -8.44
CA ASP A 77 0.44 13.64 -9.57
C ASP A 77 0.78 12.15 -9.68
N VAL A 78 1.77 11.65 -8.93
CA VAL A 78 2.08 10.22 -8.79
C VAL A 78 1.49 9.68 -7.50
N ASP A 79 1.70 10.36 -6.37
CA ASP A 79 1.27 9.88 -5.06
C ASP A 79 -0.26 9.79 -4.95
N ARG A 80 -0.98 10.80 -5.47
CA ARG A 80 -2.44 10.85 -5.32
C ARG A 80 -3.14 9.70 -6.05
N PRO A 81 -2.86 9.43 -7.34
CA PRO A 81 -3.43 8.26 -8.01
C PRO A 81 -3.07 6.94 -7.35
N VAL A 82 -1.86 6.81 -6.79
CA VAL A 82 -1.43 5.61 -6.07
C VAL A 82 -2.28 5.36 -4.83
N VAL A 83 -2.50 6.40 -4.02
CA VAL A 83 -3.36 6.32 -2.83
C VAL A 83 -4.80 6.03 -3.23
N ASP A 84 -5.34 6.75 -4.21
CA ASP A 84 -6.72 6.55 -4.68
C ASP A 84 -6.94 5.12 -5.20
N ALA A 85 -5.98 4.56 -5.92
CA ALA A 85 -6.03 3.17 -6.38
C ALA A 85 -5.90 2.17 -5.22
N ALA A 86 -5.08 2.46 -4.22
CA ALA A 86 -4.90 1.60 -3.05
C ALA A 86 -6.18 1.43 -2.25
N PHE A 87 -7.02 2.45 -2.13
CA PHE A 87 -8.35 2.33 -1.51
C PHE A 87 -9.29 1.37 -2.24
N GLN A 88 -9.01 1.05 -3.51
CA GLN A 88 -9.80 0.09 -4.30
C GLN A 88 -9.23 -1.34 -4.22
N TRP A 89 -8.14 -1.55 -3.50
CA TRP A 89 -7.56 -2.88 -3.34
C TRP A 89 -8.42 -3.73 -2.41
N THR A 90 -8.32 -5.05 -2.58
CA THR A 90 -8.97 -6.02 -1.69
C THR A 90 -7.98 -7.09 -1.28
N ALA A 91 -8.02 -7.51 -0.03
CA ALA A 91 -7.21 -8.62 0.48
C ALA A 91 -8.09 -9.84 0.79
N GLU A 92 -7.52 -11.01 0.59
CA GLU A 92 -8.11 -12.31 0.96
C GLU A 92 -7.05 -13.15 1.66
N GLY A 93 -7.45 -13.97 2.64
CA GLY A 93 -6.54 -14.87 3.34
C GLY A 93 -6.96 -15.17 4.78
N GLU A 94 -6.43 -16.25 5.34
CA GLU A 94 -6.76 -16.72 6.69
C GLU A 94 -6.35 -15.72 7.77
N ALA A 95 -5.33 -14.89 7.52
CA ALA A 95 -4.90 -13.87 8.47
C ALA A 95 -5.99 -12.81 8.71
N LEU A 96 -6.85 -12.50 7.73
CA LEU A 96 -7.99 -11.59 7.92
C LEU A 96 -9.07 -12.20 8.81
N GLN A 97 -9.27 -13.51 8.73
CA GLN A 97 -10.29 -14.21 9.52
C GLN A 97 -10.00 -14.18 11.02
N LYS A 98 -8.73 -13.99 11.39
CA LYS A 98 -8.26 -13.90 12.78
C LYS A 98 -8.47 -12.51 13.39
N LEU A 99 -8.87 -11.51 12.61
CA LEU A 99 -9.15 -10.17 13.11
C LEU A 99 -10.52 -10.12 13.79
N SER A 100 -10.65 -9.30 14.82
CA SER A 100 -11.94 -8.96 15.39
C SER A 100 -12.67 -7.95 14.52
N ASP A 101 -13.98 -8.12 14.35
CA ASP A 101 -14.85 -7.09 13.75
C ASP A 101 -15.35 -6.08 14.80
N ASN A 102 -15.17 -6.37 16.09
CA ASN A 102 -15.62 -5.51 17.19
C ASN A 102 -14.67 -5.56 18.41
N PRO A 103 -13.84 -4.53 18.66
CA PRO A 103 -13.58 -3.40 17.77
C PRO A 103 -12.93 -3.86 16.45
N PRO A 104 -13.09 -3.11 15.34
CA PRO A 104 -12.55 -3.50 14.05
C PRO A 104 -11.01 -3.47 14.10
N GLU A 105 -10.40 -4.64 13.93
CA GLU A 105 -8.96 -4.80 13.79
C GLU A 105 -8.55 -4.73 12.32
N THR A 106 -7.32 -4.26 12.09
CA THR A 106 -6.74 -4.16 10.75
C THR A 106 -5.36 -4.79 10.68
N ILE A 107 -4.99 -5.29 9.50
CA ILE A 107 -3.63 -5.74 9.21
C ILE A 107 -2.94 -4.70 8.31
N PRO A 108 -1.84 -4.08 8.77
CA PRO A 108 -1.07 -3.15 7.95
C PRO A 108 -0.13 -3.92 7.02
N ILE A 109 -0.20 -3.59 5.73
CA ILE A 109 0.72 -4.05 4.69
C ILE A 109 1.44 -2.84 4.09
N ASP A 110 2.77 -2.87 4.15
CA ASP A 110 3.61 -1.84 3.56
C ASP A 110 3.97 -2.25 2.13
N VAL A 111 3.64 -1.40 1.16
CA VAL A 111 3.82 -1.67 -0.27
C VAL A 111 4.63 -0.56 -0.90
N ARG A 112 5.73 -0.94 -1.54
CA ARG A 112 6.51 -0.06 -2.41
C ARG A 112 5.96 -0.18 -3.82
N VAL A 113 5.49 0.92 -4.37
CA VAL A 113 4.93 0.95 -5.72
C VAL A 113 6.06 1.20 -6.71
N ILE A 114 6.45 0.15 -7.44
CA ILE A 114 7.46 0.22 -8.47
C ILE A 114 6.76 0.45 -9.81
N ARG A 115 7.38 1.29 -10.64
CA ARG A 115 6.82 1.73 -11.92
C ARG A 115 7.07 0.73 -13.04
#